data_AF-A0A9Q0Q5D5-F1
#
_entry.id   AF-A0A9Q0Q5D5-F1
#
_cell.length_a   1.000
_cell.length_b   1.000
_cell.length_c   1.000
_cell.angle_alpha   90.00
_cell.angle_beta   90.00
_cell.angle_gamma   90.00
#
_symmetry.space_group_name_H-M   'P 1'
#
loop_
_entity.id
_entity.type
_entity.pdbx_description
1 polymer ?
#
loop_
_entity_poly.entity_id
_entity_poly.type
_entity_poly.pdbx_seq_one_letter_code
_entity_poly.pdbx_strand_id
1 'polypeptide(L)'
;MLILIVLKQDTMCTSILGQRRFIVFLMDMRLSTHHLMTYDMFSIQGLPGDQVGQLDKNRQWSRALDGSDYLPGMVGLNNIKETDFVNVTIQSLMRVTPLRNFFLIPENYQHCKSPLVQRFGELTRKIWHARNFKGQVSPHEFLQAVMKVSKKRFRIGQQSDPVEFMAWLLNTLHANLRTSKKNNSIIYECFQGELEVIKETPNRAITEKKQNADDQNSDQRITDGRTKHDIFMETSRMQFLMLGLDLPPPPLFKDVMEKNIIPQVPLFNILKKFDGDTVTEVVRPSCCPG
;
A
#
# COMPACT_ATOMS: atom_id res chain seq x y z
N MET A 1 -20.12 18.03 -18.97
CA MET A 1 -21.04 19.15 -18.70
C MET A 1 -20.45 20.37 -19.38
N LEU A 2 -20.92 20.69 -20.60
CA LEU A 2 -20.49 21.90 -21.31
C LEU A 2 -21.26 23.08 -20.70
N ILE A 3 -20.55 24.14 -20.30
CA ILE A 3 -21.17 25.42 -19.93
C ILE A 3 -20.66 26.45 -20.95
N LEU A 4 -21.62 27.09 -21.63
CA LEU A 4 -21.46 28.15 -22.61
C LEU A 4 -21.64 29.51 -21.89
N ILE A 5 -20.84 30.53 -22.20
CA ILE A 5 -21.09 31.93 -21.77
C ILE A 5 -21.01 32.82 -23.07
N VAL A 6 -21.18 34.16 -23.15
CA VAL A 6 -20.78 35.06 -24.34
C VAL A 6 -19.94 36.34 -23.96
N LEU A 7 -18.92 36.83 -24.74
CA LEU A 7 -17.90 37.95 -24.59
C LEU A 7 -18.01 38.87 -25.80
N LYS A 8 -17.88 40.17 -25.56
CA LYS A 8 -17.81 41.24 -26.56
C LYS A 8 -16.35 41.66 -26.86
N GLN A 9 -16.10 42.06 -28.10
CA GLN A 9 -14.83 42.61 -28.63
C GLN A 9 -14.32 43.79 -27.79
N ASP A 10 -12.99 43.94 -27.71
CA ASP A 10 -12.23 45.11 -27.19
C ASP A 10 -11.51 44.91 -25.84
N THR A 11 -10.62 43.92 -25.76
CA THR A 11 -9.20 44.07 -25.36
C THR A 11 -8.54 42.68 -25.33
N MET A 12 -7.75 42.37 -26.36
CA MET A 12 -6.84 41.23 -26.31
C MET A 12 -5.68 41.58 -25.39
N CYS A 13 -5.57 40.89 -24.25
CA CYS A 13 -4.30 40.72 -23.57
C CYS A 13 -4.01 39.22 -23.52
N THR A 14 -3.37 38.75 -24.59
CA THR A 14 -2.75 37.43 -24.70
C THR A 14 -1.65 37.32 -23.66
N SER A 15 -1.95 36.72 -22.52
CA SER A 15 -0.97 36.13 -21.62
C SER A 15 -1.71 35.26 -20.62
N ILE A 16 -1.24 34.02 -20.46
CA ILE A 16 -1.45 33.09 -19.34
C ILE A 16 -2.37 31.88 -19.65
N LEU A 17 -1.78 30.70 -19.38
CA LEU A 17 -2.33 29.34 -19.30
C LEU A 17 -2.43 28.52 -20.59
N GLY A 18 -1.24 28.11 -21.06
CA GLY A 18 -1.11 26.89 -21.85
C GLY A 18 -1.72 25.68 -21.12
N GLN A 19 -2.54 24.93 -21.86
CA GLN A 19 -3.10 23.59 -21.59
C GLN A 19 -4.44 23.40 -20.88
N ARG A 20 -5.23 24.44 -20.57
CA ARG A 20 -6.68 24.23 -20.32
C ARG A 20 -7.50 25.28 -21.06
N ARG A 21 -8.32 24.83 -22.00
CA ARG A 21 -9.26 25.69 -22.76
C ARG A 21 -10.34 26.20 -21.80
N PHE A 22 -10.15 27.40 -21.27
CA PHE A 22 -11.23 28.17 -20.67
C PHE A 22 -11.76 29.14 -21.72
N ILE A 23 -13.08 29.10 -21.97
CA ILE A 23 -13.75 30.08 -22.82
C ILE A 23 -14.37 31.10 -21.87
N VAL A 24 -13.77 32.29 -21.80
CA VAL A 24 -14.28 33.46 -21.07
C VAL A 24 -15.32 34.13 -21.94
N PHE A 25 -16.26 34.84 -21.31
CA PHE A 25 -17.42 35.47 -21.95
C PHE A 25 -17.97 36.61 -20.99
N LEU A 26 -18.15 37.85 -21.50
CA LEU A 26 -17.96 39.20 -20.88
C LEU A 26 -19.12 39.49 -19.94
N MET A 27 -18.83 39.49 -18.65
CA MET A 27 -19.47 40.40 -17.72
C MET A 27 -18.40 40.98 -16.80
N ASP A 28 -18.49 42.29 -16.66
CA ASP A 28 -17.83 43.17 -15.68
C ASP A 28 -16.56 42.64 -14.98
N MET A 29 -15.41 43.13 -15.45
CA MET A 29 -14.04 42.69 -15.09
C MET A 29 -13.67 42.87 -13.60
N ARG A 30 -14.49 43.53 -12.78
CA ARG A 30 -14.19 43.77 -11.36
C ARG A 30 -14.74 42.72 -10.39
N LEU A 31 -15.83 42.01 -10.73
CA LEU A 31 -16.36 40.94 -9.88
C LEU A 31 -15.71 39.57 -10.15
N SER A 32 -15.16 39.39 -11.35
CA SER A 32 -14.66 38.10 -11.82
C SER A 32 -13.31 37.70 -11.20
N THR A 33 -12.47 38.67 -10.82
CA THR A 33 -11.15 38.40 -10.24
C THR A 33 -11.24 37.71 -8.88
N HIS A 34 -12.15 38.12 -8.00
CA HIS A 34 -12.31 37.48 -6.70
C HIS A 34 -12.85 36.04 -6.81
N HIS A 35 -13.81 35.80 -7.70
CA HIS A 35 -14.39 34.47 -7.90
C HIS A 35 -13.45 33.54 -8.69
N LEU A 36 -12.78 33.99 -9.75
CA LEU A 36 -11.78 33.17 -10.44
C LEU A 36 -10.58 32.86 -9.54
N MET A 37 -10.11 33.81 -8.73
CA MET A 37 -9.04 33.52 -7.76
C MET A 37 -9.46 32.48 -6.74
N THR A 38 -10.73 32.46 -6.31
CA THR A 38 -11.23 31.33 -5.51
C THR A 38 -11.21 30.02 -6.28
N TYR A 39 -11.57 29.97 -7.57
CA TYR A 39 -11.52 28.73 -8.36
C TYR A 39 -10.10 28.20 -8.63
N ASP A 40 -9.13 29.07 -8.89
CA ASP A 40 -7.72 28.67 -9.00
C ASP A 40 -7.15 28.18 -7.66
N MET A 41 -7.62 28.76 -6.54
CA MET A 41 -7.33 28.32 -5.18
C MET A 41 -7.94 26.94 -4.84
N PHE A 42 -8.94 26.49 -5.60
CA PHE A 42 -9.51 25.15 -5.55
C PHE A 42 -8.89 24.18 -6.56
N SER A 43 -8.01 24.68 -7.45
CA SER A 43 -7.23 23.82 -8.32
C SER A 43 -6.24 23.05 -7.46
N ILE A 44 -6.28 21.72 -7.54
CA ILE A 44 -5.41 20.81 -6.77
C ILE A 44 -4.00 20.91 -7.35
N GLN A 45 -3.30 21.98 -7.03
CA GLN A 45 -1.90 22.21 -7.38
C GLN A 45 -1.00 21.42 -6.41
N GLY A 46 0.23 21.15 -6.83
CA GLY A 46 1.24 20.54 -5.95
C GLY A 46 1.50 21.41 -4.73
N LEU A 47 1.78 20.80 -3.59
CA LEU A 47 2.23 21.54 -2.41
C LEU A 47 3.75 21.77 -2.51
N PRO A 48 4.25 23.00 -2.30
CA PRO A 48 5.69 23.24 -2.28
C PRO A 48 6.34 22.49 -1.10
N GLY A 49 7.59 22.05 -1.28
CA GLY A 49 8.29 21.17 -0.34
C GLY A 49 8.33 21.67 1.11
N ASP A 50 8.44 22.99 1.30
CA ASP A 50 8.47 23.60 2.63
C ASP A 50 7.14 23.47 3.39
N GLN A 51 6.01 23.52 2.67
CA GLN A 51 4.68 23.31 3.27
C GLN A 51 4.46 21.84 3.61
N VAL A 52 4.98 20.92 2.80
CA VAL A 52 4.85 19.47 3.01
C VAL A 52 5.48 19.05 4.35
N GLY A 53 6.62 19.63 4.73
CA GLY A 53 7.26 19.35 6.02
C GLY A 53 6.49 19.88 7.25
N GLN A 54 5.56 20.82 7.06
CA GLN A 54 4.74 21.39 8.13
C GLN A 54 3.40 20.68 8.30
N LEU A 55 2.98 19.85 7.34
CA LEU A 55 1.68 19.15 7.37
C LEU A 55 1.48 18.29 8.62
N ASP A 56 2.54 17.62 9.10
CA ASP A 56 2.45 16.77 10.29
C ASP A 56 2.27 17.56 11.60
N LYS A 57 2.68 18.83 11.60
CA LYS A 57 2.59 19.71 12.76
C LYS A 57 1.30 20.53 12.74
N ASN A 58 0.70 20.71 11.56
CA ASN A 58 -0.48 21.52 11.40
C ASN A 58 -1.75 20.76 11.83
N ARG A 59 -2.37 21.21 12.92
CA ARG A 59 -3.66 20.68 13.42
C ARG A 59 -4.83 21.61 13.13
N GLN A 60 -4.68 22.53 12.17
CA GLN A 60 -5.72 23.48 11.82
C GLN A 60 -6.85 22.78 11.06
N TRP A 61 -8.06 22.92 11.60
CA TRP A 61 -9.28 22.56 10.90
C TRP A 61 -9.44 23.43 9.67
N SER A 62 -9.76 22.80 8.56
CA SER A 62 -10.09 23.42 7.29
C SER A 62 -11.60 23.41 7.12
N ARG A 63 -12.15 24.50 6.57
CA ARG A 63 -13.59 24.60 6.31
C ARG A 63 -13.86 24.37 4.83
N ALA A 64 -14.67 23.37 4.53
CA ALA A 64 -15.15 23.10 3.18
C ALA A 64 -16.22 24.13 2.75
N LEU A 65 -16.48 24.20 1.45
CA LEU A 65 -17.49 25.12 0.89
C LEU A 65 -18.92 24.76 1.28
N ASP A 66 -19.19 23.50 1.61
CA ASP A 66 -20.46 23.06 2.20
C ASP A 66 -20.62 23.47 3.68
N GLY A 67 -19.63 24.17 4.23
CA GLY A 67 -19.61 24.64 5.61
C GLY A 67 -19.11 23.61 6.62
N SER A 68 -18.80 22.38 6.18
CA SER A 68 -18.26 21.33 7.05
C SER A 68 -16.81 21.59 7.42
N ASP A 69 -16.46 21.32 8.67
CA ASP A 69 -15.08 21.37 9.14
C ASP A 69 -14.45 19.99 8.99
N TYR A 70 -13.23 19.95 8.46
CA TYR A 70 -12.46 18.73 8.30
C TYR A 70 -10.97 19.00 8.52
N LEU A 71 -10.22 17.98 8.92
CA LEU A 71 -8.77 18.09 9.01
C LEU A 71 -8.14 17.52 7.73
N PRO A 72 -7.29 18.27 7.01
CA PRO A 72 -6.59 17.75 5.84
C PRO A 72 -5.82 16.47 6.18
N GLY A 73 -5.92 15.46 5.32
CA GLY A 73 -5.38 14.13 5.60
C GLY A 73 -6.25 13.26 6.53
N MET A 74 -7.38 13.76 7.02
CA MET A 74 -8.39 13.00 7.78
C MET A 74 -9.78 13.09 7.16
N VAL A 75 -9.85 13.16 5.83
CA VAL A 75 -11.11 13.19 5.08
C VAL A 75 -11.58 11.77 4.75
N GLY A 76 -12.90 11.58 4.73
CA GLY A 76 -13.50 10.32 4.30
C GLY A 76 -13.34 10.09 2.79
N LEU A 77 -13.25 8.82 2.38
CA LEU A 77 -13.32 8.41 0.98
C LEU A 77 -14.71 7.87 0.66
N ASN A 78 -15.31 8.34 -0.44
CA ASN A 78 -16.62 7.84 -0.85
C ASN A 78 -16.55 6.34 -1.18
N ASN A 79 -17.46 5.55 -0.61
CA ASN A 79 -17.60 4.15 -0.97
C ASN A 79 -18.44 4.01 -2.24
N ILE A 80 -17.80 3.62 -3.35
CA ILE A 80 -18.45 3.45 -4.65
C ILE A 80 -18.84 1.98 -4.82
N LYS A 81 -19.79 1.50 -4.01
CA LYS A 81 -20.24 0.09 -3.97
C LYS A 81 -19.09 -0.89 -3.65
N GLU A 82 -18.96 -1.29 -2.38
CA GLU A 82 -18.02 -2.35 -1.96
C GLU A 82 -16.54 -2.07 -2.26
N THR A 83 -16.13 -0.80 -2.19
CA THR A 83 -14.74 -0.35 -2.42
C THR A 83 -14.00 0.00 -1.13
N ASP A 84 -14.52 -0.48 0.00
CA ASP A 84 -13.96 -0.25 1.33
C ASP A 84 -12.54 -0.80 1.50
N PHE A 85 -12.22 -1.94 0.88
CA PHE A 85 -10.85 -2.47 0.85
C PHE A 85 -9.84 -1.50 0.23
N VAL A 86 -10.23 -0.76 -0.80
CA VAL A 86 -9.40 0.30 -1.40
C VAL A 86 -9.29 1.48 -0.44
N ASN A 87 -10.41 1.89 0.16
CA ASN A 87 -10.42 3.03 1.08
C ASN A 87 -9.51 2.80 2.29
N VAL A 88 -9.60 1.64 2.93
CA VAL A 88 -8.74 1.25 4.05
C VAL A 88 -7.27 1.24 3.63
N THR A 89 -6.97 0.65 2.47
CA THR A 89 -5.58 0.58 1.97
C THR A 89 -5.02 1.98 1.70
N ILE A 90 -5.76 2.85 1.01
CA ILE A 90 -5.32 4.21 0.71
C ILE A 90 -5.13 5.00 2.00
N GLN A 91 -6.10 4.97 2.92
CA GLN A 91 -5.98 5.68 4.19
C GLN A 91 -4.75 5.23 4.99
N SER A 92 -4.45 3.93 5.03
CA SER A 92 -3.24 3.40 5.66
C SER A 92 -1.96 3.90 4.99
N LEU A 93 -1.89 3.86 3.65
CA LEU A 93 -0.72 4.34 2.91
C LEU A 93 -0.51 5.85 3.04
N MET A 94 -1.58 6.65 3.13
CA MET A 94 -1.49 8.11 3.27
C MET A 94 -0.92 8.56 4.62
N ARG A 95 -0.80 7.66 5.60
CA ARG A 95 -0.13 7.92 6.89
C ARG A 95 1.38 7.72 6.83
N VAL A 96 1.90 7.06 5.79
CA VAL A 96 3.34 6.88 5.61
C VAL A 96 3.93 8.18 5.09
N THR A 97 4.54 8.95 5.99
CA THR A 97 5.00 10.32 5.73
C THR A 97 5.90 10.44 4.49
N PRO A 98 6.94 9.61 4.30
CA PRO A 98 7.79 9.73 3.12
C PRO A 98 7.03 9.43 1.81
N LEU A 99 6.17 8.42 1.81
CA LEU A 99 5.31 8.07 0.68
C LEU A 99 4.35 9.21 0.33
N ARG A 100 3.65 9.74 1.33
CA ARG A 100 2.74 10.88 1.17
C ARG A 100 3.48 12.08 0.58
N ASN A 101 4.58 12.48 1.18
CA ASN A 101 5.36 13.65 0.78
C ASN A 101 5.82 13.52 -0.68
N PHE A 102 6.24 12.32 -1.09
CA PHE A 102 6.61 12.04 -2.47
C PHE A 102 5.46 12.33 -3.46
N PHE A 103 4.24 11.87 -3.15
CA PHE A 103 3.06 12.02 -4.02
C PHE A 103 2.35 13.38 -3.94
N LEU A 104 2.63 14.18 -2.92
CA LEU A 104 2.14 15.56 -2.82
C LEU A 104 2.84 16.52 -3.79
N ILE A 105 4.04 16.18 -4.24
CA ILE A 105 4.88 16.97 -5.14
C ILE A 105 4.86 16.30 -6.54
N PRO A 106 4.06 16.82 -7.51
CA PRO A 106 3.91 16.20 -8.83
C PRO A 106 5.24 16.00 -9.59
N GLU A 107 6.21 16.89 -9.37
CA GLU A 107 7.52 16.89 -10.02
C GLU A 107 8.29 15.59 -9.75
N ASN A 108 8.05 14.94 -8.60
CA ASN A 108 8.70 13.70 -8.21
C ASN A 108 8.34 12.52 -9.10
N TYR A 109 7.18 12.54 -9.73
CA TYR A 109 6.68 11.41 -10.52
C TYR A 109 6.07 11.82 -11.87
N GLN A 110 6.19 13.09 -12.27
CA GLN A 110 5.72 13.61 -13.57
C GLN A 110 6.29 12.85 -14.77
N HIS A 111 7.50 12.29 -14.63
CA HIS A 111 8.17 11.51 -15.67
C HIS A 111 7.53 10.13 -15.87
N CYS A 112 6.76 9.64 -14.89
CA CYS A 112 6.07 8.37 -14.97
C CYS A 112 4.78 8.50 -15.80
N LYS A 113 4.73 7.79 -16.93
CA LYS A 113 3.57 7.78 -17.84
C LYS A 113 2.40 6.92 -17.35
N SER A 114 2.55 6.23 -16.22
CA SER A 114 1.54 5.31 -15.71
C SER A 114 0.32 6.07 -15.19
N PRO A 115 -0.89 5.84 -15.75
CA PRO A 115 -2.10 6.48 -15.24
C PRO A 115 -2.36 6.17 -13.77
N LEU A 116 -1.97 4.98 -13.30
CA LEU A 116 -2.14 4.59 -11.90
C LEU A 116 -1.36 5.51 -10.96
N VAL A 117 -0.08 5.75 -11.26
CA VAL A 117 0.79 6.62 -10.46
C VAL A 117 0.26 8.06 -10.44
N GLN A 118 -0.15 8.56 -11.61
CA GLN A 118 -0.71 9.91 -11.74
C GLN A 118 -2.01 10.07 -10.91
N ARG A 119 -2.95 9.12 -11.04
CA ARG A 119 -4.21 9.14 -10.29
C ARG A 119 -4.02 8.91 -8.79
N PHE A 120 -3.02 8.12 -8.38
CA PHE A 120 -2.67 7.94 -6.98
C PHE A 120 -2.15 9.25 -6.36
N GLY A 121 -1.28 9.97 -7.07
CA GLY A 121 -0.81 11.29 -6.64
C GLY A 121 -1.93 12.34 -6.59
N GLU A 122 -2.81 12.37 -7.59
CA GLU A 122 -3.99 13.25 -7.57
C GLU A 122 -4.91 12.97 -6.38
N LEU A 123 -5.18 11.69 -6.09
CA LEU A 123 -5.97 11.30 -4.92
C LEU A 123 -5.29 11.73 -3.62
N THR A 124 -3.97 11.53 -3.51
CA THR A 124 -3.16 11.96 -2.37
C THR A 124 -3.33 13.46 -2.13
N ARG A 125 -3.18 14.29 -3.17
CA ARG A 125 -3.36 15.74 -3.04
C ARG A 125 -4.79 16.13 -2.67
N LYS A 126 -5.81 15.48 -3.23
CA LYS A 126 -7.23 15.71 -2.85
C LYS A 126 -7.47 15.45 -1.36
N ILE A 127 -6.89 14.37 -0.84
CA ILE A 127 -7.01 13.98 0.58
C ILE A 127 -6.37 15.04 1.51
N TRP A 128 -5.24 15.60 1.09
CA TRP A 128 -4.46 16.57 1.88
C TRP A 128 -4.74 18.04 1.50
N HIS A 129 -5.76 18.30 0.69
CA HIS A 129 -6.09 19.65 0.26
C HIS A 129 -6.82 20.41 1.38
N ALA A 130 -6.33 21.61 1.73
CA ALA A 130 -6.87 22.44 2.81
C ALA A 130 -8.15 23.19 2.44
N ARG A 131 -8.57 23.18 1.17
CA ARG A 131 -9.74 23.92 0.70
C ARG A 131 -10.59 23.02 -0.20
N ASN A 132 -11.17 21.96 0.33
CA ASN A 132 -12.02 21.06 -0.43
C ASN A 132 -13.44 21.61 -0.54
N PHE A 133 -14.13 21.22 -1.61
CA PHE A 133 -15.55 21.54 -1.77
C PHE A 133 -16.44 20.87 -0.71
N LYS A 134 -16.04 19.69 -0.25
CA LYS A 134 -16.72 18.87 0.76
C LYS A 134 -15.70 18.21 1.68
N GLY A 135 -16.09 17.84 2.90
CA GLY A 135 -15.27 17.05 3.83
C GLY A 135 -15.00 15.59 3.41
N GLN A 136 -15.23 15.23 2.15
CA GLN A 136 -15.04 13.88 1.60
C GLN A 136 -14.45 13.92 0.19
N VAL A 137 -13.71 12.88 -0.19
CA VAL A 137 -13.04 12.76 -1.48
C VAL A 137 -13.52 11.50 -2.20
N SER A 138 -13.88 11.64 -3.48
CA SER A 138 -14.24 10.50 -4.32
C SER A 138 -13.01 9.86 -4.96
N PRO A 139 -12.74 8.56 -4.74
CA PRO A 139 -11.62 7.85 -5.35
C PRO A 139 -11.93 7.34 -6.77
N HIS A 140 -13.02 7.78 -7.40
CA HIS A 140 -13.51 7.20 -8.67
C HIS A 140 -12.45 7.15 -9.78
N GLU A 141 -11.72 8.26 -10.02
CA GLU A 141 -10.69 8.31 -11.06
C GLU A 141 -9.54 7.32 -10.80
N PHE A 142 -9.16 7.15 -9.54
CA PHE A 142 -8.16 6.18 -9.12
C PHE A 142 -8.67 4.75 -9.32
N LEU A 143 -9.90 4.46 -8.92
CA LEU A 143 -10.52 3.14 -9.11
C LEU A 143 -10.60 2.74 -10.59
N GLN A 144 -10.90 3.68 -11.49
CA GLN A 144 -10.88 3.42 -12.93
C GLN A 144 -9.47 3.04 -13.42
N ALA A 145 -8.43 3.71 -12.94
CA ALA A 145 -7.04 3.37 -13.26
C ALA A 145 -6.66 1.98 -12.69
N VAL A 146 -7.07 1.69 -11.45
CA VAL A 146 -6.88 0.38 -10.81
C VAL A 146 -7.51 -0.73 -11.65
N MET A 147 -8.80 -0.63 -11.98
CA MET A 147 -9.53 -1.63 -12.77
C MET A 147 -8.84 -1.93 -14.11
N LYS A 148 -8.32 -0.88 -14.78
CA LYS A 148 -7.62 -1.01 -16.05
C LYS A 148 -6.28 -1.72 -15.90
N VAL A 149 -5.45 -1.29 -14.94
CA VAL A 149 -4.09 -1.83 -14.76
C VAL A 149 -4.12 -3.23 -14.15
N SER A 150 -5.08 -3.51 -13.26
CA SER A 150 -5.26 -4.82 -12.63
C SER A 150 -5.96 -5.83 -13.53
N LYS A 151 -6.21 -5.51 -14.81
CA LYS A 151 -6.96 -6.36 -15.76
C LYS A 151 -8.30 -6.85 -15.19
N LYS A 152 -9.05 -5.95 -14.53
CA LYS A 152 -10.34 -6.24 -13.87
C LYS A 152 -10.27 -7.24 -12.71
N ARG A 153 -9.11 -7.45 -12.10
CA ARG A 153 -8.97 -8.18 -10.82
C ARG A 153 -9.68 -7.47 -9.66
N PHE A 154 -9.50 -6.16 -9.51
CA PHE A 154 -10.20 -5.35 -8.52
C PHE A 154 -11.28 -4.53 -9.22
N ARG A 155 -12.56 -4.86 -9.00
CA ARG A 155 -13.71 -4.24 -9.69
C ARG A 155 -14.52 -3.38 -8.73
N ILE A 156 -15.15 -2.35 -9.27
CA ILE A 156 -16.18 -1.58 -8.56
C ILE A 156 -17.41 -2.47 -8.38
N GLY A 157 -17.96 -2.55 -7.17
CA GLY A 157 -19.12 -3.38 -6.84
C GLY A 157 -18.81 -4.83 -6.46
N GLN A 158 -17.54 -5.16 -6.22
CA GLN A 158 -17.14 -6.47 -5.71
C GLN A 158 -16.08 -6.28 -4.62
N GLN A 159 -16.36 -6.72 -3.40
CA GLN A 159 -15.35 -6.73 -2.34
C GLN A 159 -14.12 -7.59 -2.72
N SER A 160 -12.97 -7.19 -2.19
CA SER A 160 -11.70 -7.90 -2.34
C SER A 160 -10.89 -7.77 -1.05
N ASP A 161 -9.88 -8.61 -0.90
CA ASP A 161 -9.04 -8.57 0.29
C ASP A 161 -8.11 -7.33 0.28
N PRO A 162 -8.06 -6.53 1.38
CA PRO A 162 -7.20 -5.36 1.46
C PRO A 162 -5.70 -5.68 1.43
N VAL A 163 -5.27 -6.81 1.98
CA VAL A 163 -3.87 -7.27 1.99
C VAL A 163 -3.45 -7.63 0.57
N GLU A 164 -4.29 -8.36 -0.15
CA GLU A 164 -4.10 -8.72 -1.56
C GLU A 164 -4.03 -7.46 -2.45
N PHE A 165 -4.93 -6.50 -2.23
CA PHE A 165 -4.93 -5.23 -2.94
C PHE A 165 -3.68 -4.40 -2.63
N MET A 166 -3.30 -4.29 -1.37
CA MET A 166 -2.11 -3.54 -0.94
C MET A 166 -0.83 -4.14 -1.52
N ALA A 167 -0.68 -5.46 -1.46
CA ALA A 167 0.46 -6.16 -2.06
C ALA A 167 0.54 -5.90 -3.57
N TRP A 168 -0.58 -6.00 -4.29
CA TRP A 168 -0.61 -5.68 -5.72
C TRP A 168 -0.28 -4.21 -5.99
N LEU A 169 -0.84 -3.28 -5.22
CA LEU A 169 -0.68 -1.85 -5.41
C LEU A 169 0.78 -1.43 -5.19
N LEU A 170 1.41 -1.85 -4.09
CA LEU A 170 2.81 -1.52 -3.79
C LEU A 170 3.76 -2.07 -4.87
N ASN A 171 3.59 -3.34 -5.26
CA ASN A 171 4.40 -3.93 -6.34
C ASN A 171 4.20 -3.21 -7.68
N THR A 172 2.96 -2.87 -8.01
CA THR A 172 2.65 -2.16 -9.27
C THR A 172 3.21 -0.74 -9.25
N LEU A 173 3.07 -0.01 -8.14
CA LEU A 173 3.65 1.33 -7.99
C LEU A 173 5.17 1.29 -8.08
N HIS A 174 5.82 0.34 -7.40
CA HIS A 174 7.27 0.15 -7.49
C HIS A 174 7.69 -0.08 -8.94
N ALA A 175 7.06 -1.02 -9.64
CA ALA A 175 7.40 -1.35 -11.02
C ALA A 175 7.28 -0.14 -11.97
N ASN A 176 6.30 0.74 -11.75
CA ASN A 176 6.07 1.92 -12.58
C ASN A 176 6.95 3.13 -12.19
N LEU A 177 7.34 3.26 -10.92
CA LEU A 177 8.18 4.36 -10.41
C LEU A 177 9.67 4.07 -10.51
N ARG A 178 10.06 2.80 -10.66
CA ARG A 178 11.45 2.41 -10.82
C ARG A 178 12.06 3.07 -12.05
N THR A 179 13.20 3.73 -11.86
CA THR A 179 14.00 4.25 -12.97
C THR A 179 14.91 3.15 -13.50
N SER A 180 15.06 3.01 -14.83
CA SER A 180 15.92 1.97 -15.44
C SER A 180 17.36 1.91 -14.87
N LYS A 181 17.89 3.04 -14.38
CA LYS A 181 19.24 3.18 -13.83
C LYS A 181 19.40 2.69 -12.38
N LYS A 182 18.33 2.67 -11.58
CA LYS A 182 18.37 2.29 -10.17
C LYS A 182 17.14 1.44 -9.85
N ASN A 183 17.36 0.22 -9.35
CA ASN A 183 16.28 -0.68 -8.92
C ASN A 183 15.63 -0.25 -7.59
N ASN A 184 15.47 1.06 -7.41
CA ASN A 184 14.95 1.66 -6.20
C ASN A 184 13.79 2.61 -6.54
N SER A 185 12.82 2.68 -5.66
CA SER A 185 11.72 3.64 -5.71
C SER A 185 11.29 3.98 -4.28
N ILE A 186 10.51 5.04 -4.13
CA ILE A 186 9.96 5.43 -2.81
C ILE A 186 9.24 4.28 -2.10
N ILE A 187 8.67 3.33 -2.85
CA ILE A 187 8.00 2.16 -2.28
C ILE A 187 9.01 1.27 -1.56
N TYR A 188 10.16 1.01 -2.17
CA TYR A 188 11.19 0.17 -1.55
C TYR A 188 11.87 0.90 -0.41
N GLU A 189 12.12 2.20 -0.55
CA GLU A 189 12.64 3.04 0.54
C GLU A 189 11.73 3.04 1.78
N CYS A 190 10.40 2.97 1.60
CA CYS A 190 9.45 2.99 2.71
C CYS A 190 9.15 1.61 3.31
N PHE A 191 9.06 0.57 2.47
CA PHE A 191 8.44 -0.70 2.86
C PHE A 191 9.33 -1.92 2.69
N GLN A 192 10.46 -1.82 1.98
CA GLN A 192 11.31 -2.98 1.74
C GLN A 192 12.10 -3.33 3.00
N GLY A 193 11.89 -4.56 3.48
CA GLY A 193 12.73 -5.22 4.46
C GLY A 193 13.49 -6.40 3.85
N GLU A 194 14.47 -6.90 4.60
CA GLU A 194 15.21 -8.11 4.27
C GLU A 194 15.08 -9.11 5.41
N LEU A 195 14.87 -10.38 5.07
CA LEU A 195 14.78 -11.49 6.00
C LEU A 195 15.82 -12.54 5.63
N GLU A 196 16.57 -13.00 6.62
CA GLU A 196 17.44 -14.16 6.48
C GLU A 196 16.68 -15.41 6.93
N VAL A 197 16.56 -16.39 6.04
CA VAL A 197 15.80 -17.63 6.26
C VAL A 197 16.78 -18.80 6.26
N ILE A 198 16.90 -19.45 7.41
CA ILE A 198 17.70 -20.67 7.61
C ILE A 198 16.74 -21.86 7.53
N LYS A 199 17.00 -22.77 6.59
CA LYS A 199 16.23 -24.01 6.41
C LYS A 199 17.05 -25.18 6.89
N GLU A 200 16.50 -25.95 7.82
CA GLU A 200 17.08 -27.21 8.29
C GLU A 200 16.32 -28.37 7.64
N THR A 201 17.01 -29.20 6.84
CA THR A 201 16.40 -30.40 6.24
C THR A 201 17.00 -31.65 6.88
N PRO A 202 16.20 -32.48 7.57
CA PRO A 202 16.68 -33.74 8.11
C PRO A 202 16.94 -34.74 6.98
N ASN A 203 18.16 -35.26 6.91
CA ASN A 203 18.57 -36.22 5.88
C ASN A 203 17.93 -37.59 6.15
N ARG A 204 16.82 -37.91 5.46
CA ARG A 204 16.11 -39.21 5.60
C ARG A 204 16.73 -40.35 4.78
N ALA A 205 17.86 -40.14 4.11
CA ALA A 205 18.39 -41.07 3.12
C ALA A 205 19.06 -42.36 3.65
N ILE A 206 19.14 -42.61 4.96
CA ILE A 206 19.92 -43.76 5.50
C ILE A 206 19.07 -44.82 6.25
N THR A 207 17.78 -44.59 6.52
CA THR A 207 17.01 -45.56 7.35
C THR A 207 16.37 -46.70 6.54
N GLU A 208 16.22 -46.60 5.22
CA GLU A 208 15.49 -47.62 4.43
C GLU A 208 16.36 -48.74 3.84
N LYS A 209 17.70 -48.71 4.00
CA LYS A 209 18.60 -49.79 3.50
C LYS A 209 19.09 -50.80 4.55
N LYS A 210 18.59 -50.74 5.79
CA LYS A 210 19.01 -51.69 6.86
C LYS A 210 17.94 -52.70 7.30
N GLN A 211 16.82 -52.83 6.57
CA GLN A 211 15.81 -53.86 6.88
C GLN A 211 15.81 -55.09 5.96
N ASN A 212 16.75 -55.20 5.01
CA ASN A 212 16.92 -56.41 4.19
C ASN A 212 18.36 -56.92 4.24
N ALA A 213 18.76 -57.50 5.37
CA ALA A 213 19.86 -58.46 5.44
C ALA A 213 19.72 -59.26 6.76
N ASP A 214 19.22 -60.49 6.65
CA ASP A 214 19.44 -61.55 7.64
C ASP A 214 20.96 -61.75 7.84
N ASP A 215 21.41 -61.79 9.09
CA ASP A 215 21.99 -62.98 9.75
C ASP A 215 22.85 -62.63 10.99
N GLN A 216 22.49 -63.30 12.09
CA GLN A 216 23.27 -63.87 13.20
C GLN A 216 24.53 -63.17 13.77
N ASN A 217 24.46 -62.98 15.10
CA ASN A 217 25.52 -63.12 16.12
C ASN A 217 26.87 -62.39 15.96
N SER A 218 27.13 -61.40 16.82
CA SER A 218 28.22 -61.48 17.81
C SER A 218 28.32 -60.22 18.69
N ASP A 219 28.69 -60.49 19.93
CA ASP A 219 28.93 -59.60 21.05
C ASP A 219 29.98 -58.49 20.80
N GLN A 220 29.86 -57.44 21.64
CA GLN A 220 30.86 -56.44 22.01
C GLN A 220 31.36 -55.43 20.95
N ARG A 221 31.00 -54.16 21.17
CA ARG A 221 31.95 -53.13 21.65
C ARG A 221 31.24 -51.80 21.94
N ILE A 222 31.33 -51.38 23.20
CA ILE A 222 31.20 -49.99 23.61
C ILE A 222 32.36 -49.22 22.97
N THR A 223 32.08 -48.24 22.12
CA THR A 223 33.01 -47.13 21.81
C THR A 223 32.24 -45.86 21.47
N ASP A 224 32.71 -44.78 22.07
CA ASP A 224 32.29 -43.39 22.00
C ASP A 224 32.02 -42.82 20.60
N GLY A 225 31.17 -41.79 20.57
CA GLY A 225 31.41 -40.61 19.74
C GLY A 225 30.35 -40.27 18.69
N ARG A 226 29.46 -39.33 19.05
CA ARG A 226 28.76 -38.39 18.15
C ARG A 226 28.15 -38.98 16.87
N THR A 227 26.94 -39.51 16.98
CA THR A 227 25.96 -39.49 15.87
C THR A 227 25.49 -38.05 15.66
N LYS A 228 26.30 -37.23 14.97
CA LYS A 228 25.79 -36.02 14.32
C LYS A 228 24.84 -36.51 13.22
N HIS A 229 23.54 -36.43 13.47
CA HIS A 229 22.56 -36.41 12.39
C HIS A 229 23.01 -35.33 11.41
N ASP A 230 23.29 -35.72 10.18
CA ASP A 230 23.80 -34.84 9.13
C ASP A 230 22.65 -33.93 8.68
N ILE A 231 22.42 -32.84 9.42
CA ILE A 231 21.40 -31.83 9.12
C ILE A 231 21.96 -30.91 8.04
N PHE A 232 21.30 -30.85 6.88
CA PHE A 232 21.64 -29.89 5.85
C PHE A 232 21.01 -28.54 6.17
N MET A 233 21.85 -27.50 6.29
CA MET A 233 21.43 -26.12 6.55
C MET A 233 21.60 -25.27 5.29
N GLU A 234 20.51 -24.65 4.83
CA GLU A 234 20.52 -23.70 3.71
C GLU A 234 20.13 -22.30 4.23
N THR A 235 21.00 -21.31 4.05
CA THR A 235 20.72 -19.90 4.37
C THR A 235 20.36 -19.14 3.12
N SER A 236 19.22 -18.46 3.11
CA SER A 236 18.76 -17.65 1.97
C SER A 236 18.27 -16.27 2.45
N ARG A 237 18.59 -15.21 1.69
CA ARG A 237 18.10 -13.86 1.97
C ARG A 237 16.92 -13.54 1.07
N MET A 238 15.84 -13.06 1.66
CA MET A 238 14.58 -12.76 0.98
C MET A 238 14.15 -11.32 1.25
N GLN A 239 13.76 -10.61 0.20
CA GLN A 239 13.20 -9.27 0.33
C GLN A 239 11.69 -9.35 0.50
N PHE A 240 11.13 -8.53 1.39
CA PHE A 240 9.69 -8.47 1.62
C PHE A 240 9.20 -7.03 1.66
N LEU A 241 7.94 -6.82 1.28
CA LEU A 241 7.22 -5.55 1.47
C LEU A 241 6.21 -5.64 2.62
N MET A 242 5.80 -6.86 2.96
CA MET A 242 4.81 -7.15 3.98
C MET A 242 5.24 -8.42 4.72
N LEU A 243 5.19 -8.37 6.04
CA LEU A 243 5.49 -9.50 6.89
C LEU A 243 4.20 -10.21 7.27
N GLY A 244 4.05 -11.47 6.84
CA GLY A 244 2.91 -12.29 7.22
C GLY A 244 3.04 -12.78 8.65
N LEU A 245 2.10 -12.40 9.51
CA LEU A 245 2.03 -12.87 10.90
C LEU A 245 0.95 -13.93 11.00
N ASP A 246 1.34 -15.16 11.33
CA ASP A 246 0.40 -16.27 11.46
C ASP A 246 -0.25 -16.20 12.84
N LEU A 247 -1.58 -16.11 12.85
CA LEU A 247 -2.34 -16.20 14.10
C LEU A 247 -2.46 -17.66 14.51
N PRO A 248 -2.37 -17.98 15.82
CA PRO A 248 -2.62 -19.33 16.29
C PRO A 248 -4.07 -19.73 15.99
N PRO A 249 -4.34 -21.03 15.77
CA PRO A 249 -5.68 -21.50 15.51
C PRO A 249 -6.62 -21.12 16.66
N PRO A 250 -7.89 -20.79 16.37
CA PRO A 250 -8.84 -20.47 17.42
C PRO A 250 -8.98 -21.68 18.36
N PRO A 251 -9.03 -21.46 19.70
CA PRO A 251 -9.17 -22.55 20.65
C PRO A 251 -10.46 -23.33 20.34
N LEU A 252 -10.34 -24.65 20.20
CA LEU A 252 -11.46 -25.54 19.88
C LEU A 252 -12.51 -25.59 20.99
N PHE A 253 -12.12 -25.27 22.23
CA PHE A 253 -12.98 -25.29 23.40
C PHE A 253 -13.17 -23.87 23.96
N LYS A 254 -14.42 -23.51 24.23
CA LYS A 254 -14.75 -22.27 24.93
C LYS A 254 -14.45 -22.46 26.42
N ASP A 255 -13.82 -21.46 27.02
CA ASP A 255 -13.54 -21.45 28.45
C ASP A 255 -14.86 -21.53 29.25
N VAL A 256 -14.93 -22.39 30.28
CA VAL A 256 -16.15 -22.62 31.09
C VAL A 256 -16.65 -21.34 31.78
N MET A 257 -15.79 -20.33 31.86
CA MET A 257 -16.02 -19.06 32.57
C MET A 257 -16.55 -17.92 31.69
N GLU A 258 -16.82 -18.14 30.39
CA GLU A 258 -17.48 -17.21 29.43
C GLU A 258 -16.98 -15.75 29.35
N LYS A 259 -15.96 -15.35 30.12
CA LYS A 259 -15.58 -13.94 30.25
C LYS A 259 -14.66 -13.42 29.15
N ASN A 260 -14.06 -14.29 28.33
CA ASN A 260 -13.26 -13.89 27.16
C ASN A 260 -13.59 -14.80 25.96
N ILE A 261 -14.58 -14.39 25.16
CA ILE A 261 -15.05 -15.13 23.98
C ILE A 261 -14.10 -14.98 22.78
N ILE A 262 -13.25 -13.95 22.77
CA ILE A 262 -12.33 -13.65 21.66
C ILE A 262 -10.90 -14.02 22.09
N PRO A 263 -10.20 -14.91 21.35
CA PRO A 263 -8.82 -15.24 21.67
C PRO A 263 -7.92 -14.02 21.49
N GLN A 264 -7.11 -13.73 22.51
CA GLN A 264 -6.14 -12.64 22.49
C GLN A 264 -4.73 -13.20 22.42
N VAL A 265 -3.93 -12.67 21.51
CA VAL A 265 -2.54 -13.10 21.30
C VAL A 265 -1.66 -11.86 21.28
N PRO A 266 -0.67 -11.76 22.18
CA PRO A 266 0.27 -10.65 22.16
C PRO A 266 1.09 -10.62 20.87
N LEU A 267 1.32 -9.41 20.32
CA LEU A 267 2.07 -9.21 19.08
C LEU A 267 3.49 -9.81 19.13
N PHE A 268 4.17 -9.72 20.27
CA PHE A 268 5.53 -10.26 20.41
C PHE A 268 5.57 -11.78 20.22
N ASN A 269 4.49 -12.52 20.54
CA ASN A 269 4.46 -13.97 20.36
C ASN A 269 4.42 -14.37 18.89
N ILE A 270 3.68 -13.64 18.05
CA ILE A 270 3.63 -13.91 16.61
C ILE A 270 4.90 -13.40 15.89
N LEU A 271 5.58 -12.40 16.47
CA LEU A 271 6.88 -11.93 15.98
C LEU A 271 8.05 -12.87 16.28
N LYS A 272 7.92 -13.79 17.26
CA LYS A 272 8.94 -14.82 17.52
C LYS A 272 9.26 -15.67 16.29
N LYS A 273 8.35 -15.80 15.33
CA LYS A 273 8.63 -16.45 14.05
C LYS A 273 9.86 -15.86 13.31
N PHE A 274 10.22 -14.62 13.61
CA PHE A 274 11.29 -13.88 12.94
C PHE A 274 12.47 -13.54 13.87
N ASP A 275 12.58 -14.18 15.04
CA ASP A 275 13.67 -13.93 15.99
C ASP A 275 14.99 -14.64 15.62
N GLY A 276 14.94 -15.64 14.73
CA GLY A 276 16.09 -16.45 14.33
C GLY A 276 16.37 -17.64 15.25
N ASP A 277 15.67 -17.75 16.38
CA ASP A 277 15.80 -18.83 17.36
C ASP A 277 14.63 -19.83 17.24
N THR A 278 13.43 -19.33 16.93
CA THR A 278 12.21 -20.13 16.89
C THR A 278 12.08 -20.88 15.57
N VAL A 279 12.33 -22.20 15.60
CA VAL A 279 12.11 -23.08 14.45
C VAL A 279 10.62 -23.16 14.14
N THR A 280 10.24 -22.73 12.94
CA THR A 280 8.86 -22.83 12.45
C THR A 280 8.76 -23.96 11.43
N GLU A 281 7.95 -24.98 11.72
CA GLU A 281 7.68 -26.04 10.76
C GLU A 281 6.78 -25.52 9.63
N VAL A 282 7.34 -25.41 8.43
CA VAL A 282 6.57 -25.13 7.22
C VAL A 282 6.33 -26.45 6.49
N VAL A 283 5.12 -27.00 6.62
CA VAL A 283 4.68 -28.10 5.77
C VAL A 283 4.57 -27.54 4.36
N ARG A 284 5.52 -27.84 3.47
CA ARG A 284 5.36 -27.50 2.05
C ARG A 284 4.12 -28.25 1.55
N PRO A 285 3.07 -27.57 1.06
CA PRO A 285 2.11 -28.26 0.23
C PRO A 285 2.90 -28.75 -0.98
N SER A 286 2.83 -30.05 -1.26
CA SER A 286 3.43 -30.68 -2.43
C SER A 286 3.10 -29.82 -3.66
N CYS A 287 4.12 -29.19 -4.25
CA CYS A 287 3.98 -28.51 -5.53
C CYS A 287 3.45 -29.54 -6.53
N CYS A 288 2.18 -29.45 -6.93
CA CYS A 288 1.70 -30.13 -8.11
C CYS A 288 2.46 -29.53 -9.31
N PRO A 289 3.20 -30.33 -10.10
CA PRO A 289 3.71 -29.86 -11.38
C PRO A 289 2.51 -29.66 -12.31
N GLY A 290 2.35 -28.43 -12.82
CA GLY A 290 1.50 -28.10 -13.95
C GLY A 290 2.33 -27.94 -15.21
#